data_AF-A0A2Z3XDB6-F1
#
_entry.id   AF-A0A2Z3XDB6-F1
#
_cell.length_a   1.000
_cell.length_b   1.000
_cell.length_c   1.000
_cell.angle_alpha   90.00
_cell.angle_beta   90.00
_cell.angle_gamma   90.00
#
_symmetry.space_group_name_H-M   'P 1'
#
loop_
_entity.id
_entity.type
_entity.pdbx_description
1 polymer ?
#
loop_
_entity_poly.entity_id
_entity_poly.type
_entity_poly.pdbx_seq_one_letter_code
_entity_poly.pdbx_strand_id
1 'polypeptide(L)'
;MSQRNGKRIAIGTRPPANPHAEAWVRQGEADGIQKGDLYTARLTLDITPAMRARIKVSAFTQGVTVAELLHGLLEREFPEHRMENTP
;
A
#
# COMPACT_ATOMS: atom_id res chain seq x y z
N MET A 1 -24.75 -42.67 -19.97
CA MET A 1 -23.65 -41.90 -20.58
C MET A 1 -23.99 -40.42 -20.47
N SER A 2 -23.26 -39.65 -19.64
CA SER A 2 -23.55 -38.23 -19.38
C SER A 2 -22.51 -37.37 -20.08
N GLN A 3 -22.94 -36.59 -21.07
CA GLN A 3 -22.05 -35.77 -21.91
C GLN A 3 -22.00 -34.35 -21.35
N ARG A 4 -20.93 -34.04 -20.60
CA ARG A 4 -20.61 -32.68 -20.13
C ARG A 4 -20.00 -31.90 -21.30
N ASN A 5 -20.81 -31.11 -22.01
CA ASN A 5 -20.31 -30.22 -23.07
C ASN A 5 -19.79 -28.92 -22.44
N GLY A 6 -18.47 -28.85 -22.20
CA GLY A 6 -17.78 -27.62 -21.80
C GLY A 6 -17.72 -26.63 -22.95
N LYS A 7 -18.36 -25.47 -22.79
CA LYS A 7 -18.42 -24.37 -23.79
C LYS A 7 -16.98 -23.91 -24.11
N ARG A 8 -16.48 -24.24 -25.30
CA ARG A 8 -15.14 -23.83 -25.77
C ARG A 8 -15.12 -22.32 -26.03
N ILE A 9 -14.31 -21.58 -25.29
CA ILE A 9 -14.04 -20.16 -25.51
C ILE A 9 -13.01 -20.05 -26.65
N ALA A 10 -13.34 -19.34 -27.73
CA ALA A 10 -12.44 -19.13 -28.87
C ALA A 10 -11.34 -18.11 -28.51
N ILE A 11 -10.09 -18.40 -28.88
CA ILE A 11 -8.96 -17.47 -28.68
C ILE A 11 -9.29 -16.15 -29.40
N GLY A 12 -9.47 -15.07 -28.64
CA GLY A 12 -9.89 -13.76 -29.12
C GLY A 12 -11.24 -13.26 -28.57
N THR A 13 -12.04 -14.11 -27.91
CA THR A 13 -13.23 -13.62 -27.18
C THR A 13 -12.83 -12.98 -25.85
N ARG A 14 -13.17 -11.69 -25.69
CA ARG A 14 -13.00 -10.97 -24.41
C ARG A 14 -13.71 -11.77 -23.32
N PRO A 15 -13.04 -12.13 -22.20
CA PRO A 15 -13.71 -12.75 -21.06
C PRO A 15 -14.92 -11.91 -20.65
N PRO A 16 -16.03 -12.53 -20.21
CA PRO A 16 -17.17 -11.77 -19.70
C PRO A 16 -16.69 -10.83 -18.59
N ALA A 17 -17.25 -9.62 -18.55
CA ALA A 17 -16.87 -8.58 -17.61
C ALA A 17 -16.81 -9.16 -16.19
N ASN A 18 -15.59 -9.28 -15.65
CA ASN A 18 -15.39 -9.84 -14.34
C ASN A 18 -15.68 -8.73 -13.31
N PRO A 19 -16.75 -8.82 -12.51
CA PRO A 19 -17.09 -7.80 -11.52
C PRO A 19 -15.97 -7.60 -10.49
N HIS A 20 -15.14 -8.62 -10.25
CA HIS A 20 -13.98 -8.52 -9.37
C HIS A 20 -12.84 -7.70 -9.99
N ALA A 21 -12.66 -7.77 -11.32
CA ALA A 21 -11.67 -6.95 -12.03
C ALA A 21 -12.11 -5.48 -12.08
N GLU A 22 -13.41 -5.23 -12.30
CA GLU A 22 -13.95 -3.86 -12.24
C GLU A 22 -13.90 -3.30 -10.82
N ALA A 23 -14.11 -4.11 -9.79
CA ALA A 23 -13.92 -3.70 -8.40
C ALA A 23 -12.47 -3.30 -8.11
N TRP A 24 -11.48 -4.07 -8.61
CA TRP A 24 -10.05 -3.70 -8.50
C TRP A 24 -9.71 -2.38 -9.19
N VAL A 25 -10.26 -2.13 -10.38
CA VAL A 25 -10.05 -0.88 -11.13
C VAL A 25 -10.73 0.30 -10.43
N ARG A 26 -11.96 0.13 -9.96
CA ARG A 26 -12.70 1.19 -9.24
C ARG A 26 -12.14 1.49 -7.86
N GLN A 27 -11.52 0.51 -7.20
CA GLN A 27 -10.88 0.73 -5.91
C GLN A 27 -9.63 1.63 -6.02
N GLY A 28 -8.96 1.66 -7.18
CA GLY A 28 -7.90 2.64 -7.46
C GLY A 28 -8.42 4.04 -7.80
N GLU A 29 -9.66 4.15 -8.31
CA GLU A 29 -10.29 5.43 -8.66
C GLU A 29 -11.06 6.07 -7.50
N ALA A 30 -11.58 5.26 -6.58
CA ALA A 30 -12.34 5.68 -5.39
C ALA A 30 -11.46 6.10 -4.20
N ASP A 31 -10.15 6.32 -4.41
CA ASP A 31 -9.26 6.99 -3.45
C ASP A 31 -9.56 8.50 -3.41
N GLY A 32 -10.84 8.83 -3.21
CA GLY A 32 -11.27 10.18 -2.88
C GLY A 32 -10.87 10.46 -1.43
N ILE A 33 -9.95 11.41 -1.26
CA ILE A 33 -9.36 11.90 -0.01
C ILE A 33 -10.39 11.85 1.13
N GLN A 34 -10.22 10.88 2.03
CA GLN A 34 -11.02 10.74 3.24
C GLN A 34 -10.55 11.77 4.28
N LYS A 35 -11.39 12.17 5.24
CA LYS A 35 -11.02 13.16 6.28
C LYS A 35 -9.75 12.77 7.08
N GLY A 36 -9.45 11.47 7.22
CA GLY A 36 -8.20 10.99 7.81
C GLY A 36 -6.96 11.25 6.95
N ASP A 37 -7.15 11.41 5.65
CA ASP A 37 -6.13 11.72 4.64
C ASP A 37 -5.76 13.22 4.62
N LEU A 38 -6.55 14.09 5.28
CA LEU A 38 -6.24 15.52 5.42
C LEU A 38 -4.99 15.79 6.27
N TYR A 39 -4.63 14.86 7.16
CA TYR A 39 -3.49 14.99 8.06
C TYR A 39 -2.40 13.93 7.83
N THR A 40 -2.53 13.12 6.76
CA THR A 40 -1.54 12.09 6.40
C THR A 40 -1.04 12.29 4.98
N ALA A 41 0.29 12.28 4.80
CA ALA A 41 0.92 12.38 3.48
C ALA A 41 1.56 11.04 3.07
N ARG A 42 1.51 10.70 1.77
CA ARG A 42 2.21 9.54 1.21
C ARG A 42 3.71 9.84 1.06
N LEU A 43 4.55 9.07 1.74
CA LEU A 43 6.01 9.19 1.66
C LEU A 43 6.58 8.15 0.67
N THR A 44 7.23 8.63 -0.40
CA THR A 44 7.98 7.79 -1.34
C THR A 44 9.47 8.01 -1.13
N LEU A 45 10.24 6.92 -0.98
CA LEU A 45 11.68 6.97 -0.68
C LEU A 45 12.46 6.07 -1.64
N ASP A 46 13.47 6.64 -2.29
CA ASP A 46 14.49 5.86 -2.98
C ASP A 46 15.57 5.43 -1.99
N ILE A 47 15.63 4.12 -1.73
CA ILE A 47 16.62 3.52 -0.85
C ILE A 47 17.28 2.32 -1.50
N THR A 48 18.51 2.02 -1.09
CA THR A 48 19.20 0.83 -1.61
C THR A 48 18.47 -0.46 -1.23
N PRO A 49 18.55 -1.53 -2.04
CA PRO A 49 17.96 -2.82 -1.69
C PRO A 49 18.45 -3.37 -0.34
N ALA A 50 19.73 -3.14 -0.02
CA ALA A 50 20.33 -3.54 1.26
C ALA A 50 19.71 -2.78 2.45
N MET A 51 19.49 -1.48 2.31
CA MET A 51 18.82 -0.68 3.34
C MET A 51 17.37 -1.14 3.53
N ARG A 52 16.63 -1.38 2.42
CA ARG A 52 15.27 -1.93 2.48
C ARG A 52 15.22 -3.27 3.20
N ALA A 53 16.20 -4.16 2.96
CA ALA A 53 16.28 -5.45 3.64
C ALA A 53 16.47 -5.28 5.15
N ARG A 54 17.38 -4.39 5.57
CA ARG A 54 17.63 -4.08 6.99
C ARG A 54 16.38 -3.52 7.68
N ILE A 55 15.72 -2.54 7.08
CA ILE A 55 14.48 -1.95 7.61
C ILE A 55 13.40 -3.02 7.79
N LYS A 56 13.22 -3.88 6.78
CA LYS A 56 12.24 -4.96 6.83
C LYS A 56 12.54 -5.97 7.95
N VAL A 57 13.80 -6.37 8.11
CA VAL A 57 14.21 -7.27 9.19
C VAL A 57 13.95 -6.63 10.55
N SER A 58 14.34 -5.37 10.75
CA SER A 58 14.09 -4.65 12.01
C SER A 58 12.60 -4.55 12.35
N ALA A 59 11.76 -4.20 11.38
CA ALA A 59 10.31 -4.14 11.56
C ALA A 59 9.73 -5.52 11.95
N PHE A 60 10.17 -6.58 11.28
CA PHE A 60 9.74 -7.95 11.57
C PHE A 60 10.16 -8.39 12.98
N THR A 61 11.41 -8.14 13.38
CA THR A 61 11.89 -8.46 14.73
C THR A 61 11.12 -7.73 15.82
N GLN A 62 10.64 -6.53 15.55
CA GLN A 62 9.86 -5.71 16.49
C GLN A 62 8.34 -5.97 16.43
N GLY A 63 7.87 -6.79 15.48
CA GLY A 63 6.45 -7.09 15.32
C GLY A 63 5.61 -5.93 14.79
N VAL A 64 6.23 -4.91 14.18
CA VAL A 64 5.57 -3.73 13.62
C VAL A 64 5.67 -3.70 12.10
N THR A 65 4.85 -2.87 11.43
CA THR A 65 5.00 -2.67 9.99
C THR A 65 6.21 -1.77 9.70
N VAL A 66 6.71 -1.82 8.47
CA VAL A 66 7.76 -0.88 8.02
C VAL A 66 7.29 0.57 8.12
N ALA A 67 6.00 0.83 7.85
CA ALA A 67 5.44 2.18 7.96
C ALA A 67 5.46 2.68 9.41
N GLU A 68 5.06 1.86 10.37
CA GLU A 68 5.10 2.20 11.80
C GLU A 68 6.53 2.46 12.29
N LEU A 69 7.47 1.60 11.88
CA LEU A 69 8.89 1.79 12.20
C LEU A 69 9.41 3.13 11.67
N LEU A 70 9.12 3.44 10.40
CA LEU A 70 9.53 4.71 9.80
C LEU A 70 8.84 5.90 10.45
N HIS A 71 7.57 5.77 10.83
CA HIS A 71 6.82 6.81 11.54
C HIS A 71 7.49 7.13 12.89
N GLY A 72 7.79 6.12 13.71
CA GLY A 72 8.46 6.32 14.99
C GLY A 72 9.89 6.86 14.86
N LEU A 73 10.60 6.54 13.76
CA LEU A 73 11.90 7.16 13.46
C LEU A 73 11.76 8.65 13.11
N LEU A 74 10.77 9.00 12.29
CA LEU A 74 10.51 10.38 11.88
C LEU A 74 10.03 11.23 13.06
N GLU A 75 9.14 10.71 13.91
CA GLU A 75 8.61 11.42 15.09
C GLU A 75 9.74 11.76 16.09
N ARG A 76 10.70 10.85 16.27
CA ARG A 76 11.88 11.09 17.11
C ARG A 76 12.82 12.16 16.55
N GLU A 77 12.94 12.23 15.23
CA GLU A 77 13.82 13.21 14.55
C GLU A 77 13.15 14.59 14.42
N PHE A 78 11.83 14.60 14.27
CA PHE A 78 10.98 15.79 14.08
C PHE A 78 9.88 15.87 15.15
N PRO A 79 10.22 16.12 16.43
CA PRO A 79 9.22 16.24 17.48
C PRO A 79 8.40 17.52 17.32
N GLU A 80 7.09 17.45 17.55
CA GLU A 80 6.14 18.58 17.39
C GLU A 80 6.48 19.78 18.29
N HIS A 81 7.17 19.56 19.41
CA HIS A 81 7.49 20.59 20.41
C HIS A 81 8.89 21.21 20.28
N ARG A 82 9.56 21.13 19.12
CA ARG A 82 10.89 21.76 18.93
C ARG A 82 10.83 23.30 18.76
N MET A 83 9.78 23.96 19.22
CA MET A 83 9.62 25.42 19.11
C MET A 83 9.34 26.04 20.48
N GLU A 84 10.34 26.04 21.35
CA GLU A 84 10.55 27.11 22.34
C GLU A 84 12.02 27.08 22.78
N ASN A 85 12.91 27.52 21.89
CA ASN A 85 14.22 28.05 22.30
C ASN A 85 14.48 29.27 21.42
N THR A 86 13.81 30.35 21.81
CA THR A 86 14.06 31.73 21.39
C THR A 86 15.45 32.15 21.90
N PRO A 87 16.34 32.72 21.08
CA PRO A 87 17.43 33.55 21.60
C PRO A 87 16.91 34.90 22.12
#